data_AF-A0A640TTZ6-F1
#
_entry.id   AF-A0A640TTZ6-F1
#
_cell.length_a   1.000
_cell.length_b   1.000
_cell.length_c   1.000
_cell.angle_alpha   90.00
_cell.angle_beta   90.00
_cell.angle_gamma   90.00
#
_symmetry.space_group_name_H-M   'P 1'
#
loop_
_entity.id
_entity.type
_entity.pdbx_description
1 polymer ?
#
loop_
_entity_poly.entity_id
_entity_poly.type
_entity_poly.pdbx_seq_one_letter_code
_entity_poly.pdbx_strand_id
1 'polypeptide(L)'
;MHLSFDCHIRRSADTAALLTTLHANRDEGFAPYLLAAWSPHLEAANALSLAHLAQLLDEPLHARQQRTGRRPARPAWHCSVVNGTGRVLSDEQWEALVKDIVAATGIEPGGDMAACRWVALRRGECSVDLVANVIRQDGRWARIHQDTFHARSACDHYAGALTVQLAA
;
A
#
# COMPACT_ATOMS: atom_id res chain seq x y z
N MET A 1 22.30 -10.74 12.79
CA MET A 1 21.34 -9.65 12.54
C MET A 1 20.03 -10.30 12.15
N HIS A 2 18.94 -10.01 12.85
CA HIS A 2 17.62 -10.51 12.45
C HIS A 2 17.18 -9.70 11.22
N LEU A 3 16.91 -10.36 10.10
CA LEU A 3 16.28 -9.68 8.97
C LEU A 3 14.88 -9.27 9.44
N SER A 4 14.61 -7.97 9.48
CA SER A 4 13.30 -7.45 9.89
C SER A 4 12.87 -6.32 8.98
N PHE A 5 11.59 -6.32 8.64
CA PHE A 5 10.90 -5.15 8.11
C PHE A 5 10.12 -4.51 9.24
N ASP A 6 10.15 -3.18 9.32
CA ASP A 6 9.23 -2.44 10.17
C ASP A 6 8.03 -2.00 9.33
N CYS A 7 6.82 -2.32 9.79
CA CYS A 7 5.59 -1.90 9.13
C CYS A 7 4.67 -1.17 10.11
N HIS A 8 4.16 -0.02 9.68
CA HIS A 8 3.28 0.81 10.49
C HIS A 8 2.02 1.20 9.70
N ILE A 9 0.85 0.87 10.24
CA ILE A 9 -0.44 1.20 9.65
C ILE A 9 -1.07 2.41 10.34
N ARG A 10 -1.65 3.31 9.54
CA ARG A 10 -2.50 4.40 10.03
C ARG A 10 -3.69 4.65 9.12
N ARG A 11 -4.66 5.41 9.66
CA ARG A 11 -5.89 5.83 8.98
C ARG A 11 -5.91 7.35 8.85
N SER A 12 -6.28 7.88 7.68
CA SER A 12 -6.48 9.32 7.48
C SER A 12 -7.84 9.63 6.86
N ALA A 13 -8.30 10.87 7.05
CA ALA A 13 -9.55 11.38 6.48
C ALA A 13 -9.43 11.75 5.00
N ASP A 14 -8.22 12.11 4.57
CA ASP A 14 -7.93 12.72 3.28
C ASP A 14 -6.81 11.94 2.58
N THR A 15 -7.14 11.38 1.42
CA THR A 15 -6.23 10.59 0.58
C THR A 15 -5.25 11.49 -0.16
N ALA A 16 -5.67 12.67 -0.64
CA ALA A 16 -4.82 13.60 -1.36
C ALA A 16 -3.76 14.20 -0.43
N ALA A 17 -4.17 14.69 0.74
CA ALA A 17 -3.23 15.22 1.73
C ALA A 17 -2.24 14.17 2.22
N LEU A 18 -2.68 12.91 2.37
CA LEU A 18 -1.79 11.79 2.67
C LEU A 18 -0.74 11.61 1.56
N LEU A 19 -1.16 11.49 0.30
CA LEU A 19 -0.24 11.31 -0.83
C LEU A 19 0.77 12.46 -0.97
N THR A 20 0.32 13.72 -0.82
CA THR A 20 1.20 14.90 -0.83
C THR A 20 2.23 14.83 0.30
N THR A 21 1.82 14.41 1.50
CA THR A 21 2.71 14.28 2.66
C THR A 21 3.76 13.20 2.42
N LEU A 22 3.38 12.05 1.87
CA LEU A 22 4.32 10.95 1.59
C LEU A 22 5.32 11.33 0.50
N HIS A 23 4.85 11.98 -0.57
CA HIS A 23 5.70 12.46 -1.65
C HIS A 23 6.73 13.51 -1.19
N ALA A 24 6.36 14.35 -0.21
CA ALA A 24 7.27 15.32 0.40
C ALA A 24 8.30 14.66 1.34
N ASN A 25 7.91 13.63 2.09
CA ASN A 25 8.75 12.91 3.06
C ASN A 25 9.54 11.75 2.42
N ARG A 26 10.28 12.08 1.35
CA ARG A 26 11.15 11.14 0.64
C ARG A 26 12.58 11.19 1.17
N ASP A 27 13.34 10.12 0.92
CA ASP A 27 14.77 10.10 1.18
C ASP A 27 15.47 11.13 0.28
N GLU A 28 16.53 11.75 0.81
CA GLU A 28 17.30 12.75 0.06
C GLU A 28 17.88 12.14 -1.23
N GLY A 29 17.75 12.85 -2.35
CA GLY A 29 18.23 12.38 -3.66
C GLY A 29 17.37 11.29 -4.32
N PHE A 30 16.30 10.82 -3.68
CA PHE A 30 15.42 9.79 -4.26
C PHE A 30 14.17 10.43 -4.87
N ALA A 31 13.95 10.28 -6.19
CA ALA A 31 12.70 10.71 -6.82
C ALA A 31 11.60 9.67 -6.59
N PRO A 32 10.51 9.97 -5.87
CA PRO A 32 9.49 8.98 -5.56
C PRO A 32 8.72 8.60 -6.81
N TYR A 33 8.43 7.31 -6.96
CA TYR A 33 7.70 6.77 -8.09
C TYR A 33 6.66 5.75 -7.64
N LEU A 34 5.67 5.52 -8.50
CA LEU A 34 4.70 4.45 -8.32
C LEU A 34 5.37 3.13 -8.69
N LEU A 35 5.46 2.22 -7.73
CA LEU A 35 5.99 0.87 -7.92
C LEU A 35 4.93 -0.08 -8.45
N ALA A 36 3.76 -0.10 -7.80
CA ALA A 36 2.67 -1.00 -8.14
C ALA A 36 1.31 -0.41 -7.80
N ALA A 37 0.25 -0.95 -8.39
CA ALA A 37 -1.12 -0.53 -8.15
C ALA A 37 -2.10 -1.69 -8.36
N TRP A 38 -3.32 -1.51 -7.84
CA TRP A 38 -4.46 -2.41 -8.05
C TRP A 38 -4.82 -2.62 -9.53
N SER A 39 -4.52 -1.64 -10.39
CA SER A 39 -4.82 -1.69 -11.82
C SER A 39 -3.54 -1.85 -12.61
N PRO A 40 -3.39 -2.91 -13.42
CA PRO A 40 -2.18 -3.12 -14.23
C PRO A 40 -2.00 -2.06 -15.31
N HIS A 41 -3.05 -1.31 -15.66
CA HIS A 41 -2.99 -0.20 -16.62
C HIS A 41 -2.45 1.09 -16.01
N LEU A 42 -2.35 1.15 -14.67
CA LEU A 42 -1.83 2.30 -13.96
C LEU A 42 -0.31 2.17 -13.87
N GLU A 43 0.38 2.55 -14.94
CA GLU A 43 1.84 2.48 -15.01
C GLU A 43 2.52 3.59 -14.22
N ALA A 44 3.77 3.33 -13.80
CA ALA A 44 4.61 4.27 -13.07
C ALA A 44 4.74 5.64 -13.76
N ALA A 45 4.87 5.64 -15.09
CA ALA A 45 4.97 6.86 -15.90
C ALA A 45 3.65 7.64 -16.01
N ASN A 46 2.51 6.96 -15.88
CA ASN A 46 1.17 7.54 -16.06
C ASN A 46 0.60 8.16 -14.77
N ALA A 47 1.23 7.91 -13.62
CA ALA A 47 0.66 8.18 -12.30
C ALA A 47 1.08 9.50 -11.64
N LEU A 48 1.81 10.39 -12.32
CA LEU A 48 2.55 11.48 -11.66
C LEU A 48 1.72 12.67 -11.14
N SER A 49 0.40 12.70 -11.36
CA SER A 49 -0.47 13.63 -10.63
C SER A 49 -0.99 12.95 -9.36
N LEU A 50 -0.44 13.32 -8.20
CA LEU A 50 -0.92 12.86 -6.89
C LEU A 50 -2.42 13.13 -6.69
N ALA A 51 -2.93 14.24 -7.25
CA ALA A 51 -4.34 14.57 -7.23
C ALA A 51 -5.17 13.57 -8.06
N HIS A 52 -4.67 13.17 -9.23
CA HIS A 52 -5.34 12.16 -10.05
C HIS A 52 -5.33 10.78 -9.36
N LEU A 53 -4.21 10.39 -8.76
CA LEU A 53 -4.13 9.17 -7.95
C LEU A 53 -5.14 9.18 -6.79
N ALA A 54 -5.24 10.30 -6.06
CA ALA A 54 -6.22 10.45 -4.99
C ALA A 54 -7.66 10.29 -5.49
N GLN A 55 -7.99 10.89 -6.64
CA GLN A 55 -9.31 10.75 -7.26
C GLN A 55 -9.63 9.29 -7.59
N LEU A 56 -8.69 8.57 -8.20
CA LEU A 56 -8.89 7.15 -8.54
C LEU A 56 -9.05 6.29 -7.29
N LEU A 57 -8.26 6.52 -6.24
CA LEU A 57 -8.38 5.80 -4.97
C LEU A 57 -9.70 6.09 -4.25
N ASP A 58 -10.21 7.32 -4.34
CA ASP A 58 -11.45 7.74 -3.67
C ASP A 58 -12.72 7.44 -4.48
N GLU A 59 -12.64 7.00 -5.73
CA GLU A 59 -13.83 6.73 -6.57
C GLU A 59 -14.84 5.77 -5.91
N PRO A 60 -14.44 4.62 -5.32
CA PRO A 60 -15.40 3.74 -4.64
C PRO A 60 -16.03 4.39 -3.39
N LEU A 61 -15.26 5.22 -2.69
CA LEU A 61 -15.74 5.99 -1.56
C LEU A 61 -16.79 7.02 -1.99
N HIS A 62 -16.56 7.75 -3.08
CA HIS A 62 -17.50 8.71 -3.64
C HIS A 62 -18.80 8.02 -4.09
N ALA A 63 -18.71 6.91 -4.82
CA ALA A 63 -19.88 6.13 -5.23
C ALA A 63 -20.71 5.64 -4.02
N ARG A 64 -20.05 5.15 -2.97
CA ARG A 64 -20.71 4.77 -1.71
C ARG A 64 -21.38 5.97 -1.04
N GLN A 65 -20.72 7.13 -1.01
CA GLN A 65 -21.26 8.35 -0.41
C GLN A 65 -22.52 8.81 -1.16
N GLN A 66 -22.51 8.79 -2.49
CA GLN A 66 -23.69 9.12 -3.31
C GLN A 66 -24.87 8.21 -2.99
N ARG A 67 -24.63 6.90 -2.83
CA ARG A 67 -25.67 5.92 -2.52
C ARG A 67 -26.20 5.98 -1.09
N THR A 68 -25.37 6.34 -0.11
CA THR A 68 -25.70 6.21 1.33
C THR A 68 -25.82 7.52 2.08
N GLY A 69 -25.40 8.64 1.47
CA GLY A 69 -25.29 9.94 2.14
C GLY A 69 -24.21 10.01 3.23
N ARG A 70 -23.42 8.96 3.45
CA ARG A 70 -22.45 8.88 4.56
C ARG A 70 -21.03 8.67 4.06
N ARG A 71 -20.11 9.52 4.52
CA ARG A 71 -18.65 9.34 4.31
C ARG A 71 -18.02 8.80 5.60
N PRO A 72 -17.23 7.71 5.54
CA PRO A 72 -16.42 7.29 6.69
C PRO A 72 -15.43 8.39 7.10
N ALA A 73 -15.20 8.56 8.40
CA ALA A 73 -14.34 9.63 8.92
C ALA A 73 -12.87 9.48 8.53
N ARG A 74 -12.37 8.24 8.40
CA ARG A 74 -10.99 7.94 8.02
C ARG A 74 -10.95 6.80 7.01
N PRO A 75 -11.25 7.05 5.72
CA PRO A 75 -11.36 6.00 4.70
C PRO A 75 -9.99 5.62 4.10
N ALA A 76 -9.01 6.52 4.13
CA ALA A 76 -7.67 6.25 3.64
C ALA A 76 -6.90 5.35 4.61
N TRP A 77 -6.28 4.32 4.05
CA TRP A 77 -5.37 3.37 4.68
C TRP A 77 -3.96 3.67 4.23
N HIS A 78 -3.02 3.61 5.16
CA HIS A 78 -1.60 3.78 4.86
C HIS A 78 -0.79 2.75 5.61
N CYS A 79 0.03 1.97 4.92
CA CYS A 79 1.05 1.11 5.50
C CYS A 79 2.42 1.54 4.99
N SER A 80 3.25 2.08 5.89
CA SER A 80 4.67 2.32 5.61
C SER A 80 5.43 1.04 5.90
N VAL A 81 6.31 0.63 5.00
CA VAL A 81 7.22 -0.50 5.18
C VAL A 81 8.66 -0.01 5.02
N VAL A 82 9.50 -0.32 6.00
CA VAL A 82 10.93 -0.01 6.00
C VAL A 82 11.71 -1.30 6.11
N ASN A 83 12.60 -1.52 5.17
CA ASN A 83 13.53 -2.64 5.15
C ASN A 83 14.72 -2.34 6.07
N GLY A 84 14.75 -2.99 7.23
CA GLY A 84 15.87 -2.95 8.19
C GLY A 84 16.88 -4.09 8.02
N THR A 85 16.77 -4.88 6.94
CA THR A 85 17.60 -6.07 6.74
C THR A 85 19.04 -5.76 6.31
N GLY A 86 19.32 -4.51 5.91
CA GLY A 86 20.60 -4.09 5.33
C GLY A 86 20.80 -4.53 3.87
N ARG A 87 19.82 -5.22 3.26
CA ARG A 87 19.85 -5.59 1.84
C ARG A 87 19.10 -4.59 1.00
N VAL A 88 19.61 -4.28 -0.18
CA VAL A 88 18.84 -3.61 -1.23
C VAL A 88 17.91 -4.64 -1.87
N LEU A 89 16.64 -4.27 -2.03
CA LEU A 89 15.65 -5.09 -2.75
C LEU A 89 15.41 -4.51 -4.14
N SER A 90 15.22 -5.38 -5.12
CA SER A 90 14.74 -4.99 -6.44
C SER A 90 13.27 -4.57 -6.40
N ASP A 91 12.79 -3.92 -7.45
CA ASP A 91 11.39 -3.54 -7.57
C ASP A 91 10.48 -4.78 -7.58
N GLU A 92 10.89 -5.89 -8.21
CA GLU A 92 10.13 -7.14 -8.19
C GLU A 92 10.02 -7.74 -6.78
N GLN A 93 11.07 -7.59 -5.97
CA GLN A 93 11.06 -8.03 -4.58
C GLN A 93 10.13 -7.16 -3.73
N TRP A 94 10.18 -5.84 -3.91
CA TRP A 94 9.25 -4.93 -3.26
C TRP A 94 7.80 -5.20 -3.67
N GLU A 95 7.54 -5.43 -4.96
CA GLU A 95 6.22 -5.77 -5.46
C GLU A 95 5.67 -7.06 -4.84
N ALA A 96 6.50 -8.10 -4.72
CA ALA A 96 6.11 -9.35 -4.09
C ALA A 96 5.69 -9.12 -2.63
N LEU A 97 6.50 -8.40 -1.86
CA LEU A 97 6.18 -8.05 -0.47
C LEU A 97 4.89 -7.20 -0.37
N VAL A 98 4.73 -6.22 -1.26
CA VAL A 98 3.51 -5.38 -1.32
C VAL A 98 2.28 -6.24 -1.58
N LYS A 99 2.34 -7.17 -2.54
CA LYS A 99 1.25 -8.10 -2.89
C LYS A 99 0.89 -8.99 -1.69
N ASP A 100 1.87 -9.50 -0.97
CA ASP A 100 1.64 -10.29 0.25
C ASP A 100 0.93 -9.46 1.34
N ILE A 101 1.33 -8.20 1.53
CA ILE A 101 0.72 -7.31 2.53
C ILE A 101 -0.73 -6.97 2.16
N VAL A 102 -1.02 -6.55 0.93
CA VAL A 102 -2.41 -6.17 0.56
C VAL A 102 -3.35 -7.36 0.61
N ALA A 103 -2.86 -8.56 0.29
CA ALA A 103 -3.62 -9.80 0.43
C ALA A 103 -3.89 -10.13 1.90
N ALA A 104 -2.85 -10.14 2.75
CA ALA A 104 -2.97 -10.50 4.16
C ALA A 104 -3.84 -9.52 4.96
N THR A 105 -3.78 -8.23 4.62
CA THR A 105 -4.53 -7.17 5.32
C THR A 105 -6.00 -7.04 4.88
N GLY A 106 -6.41 -7.78 3.85
CA GLY A 106 -7.77 -7.74 3.33
C GLY A 106 -8.07 -6.53 2.43
N ILE A 107 -7.05 -5.78 2.01
CA ILE A 107 -7.16 -4.69 1.04
C ILE A 107 -7.43 -5.27 -0.37
N GLU A 108 -6.63 -6.24 -0.78
CA GLU A 108 -6.81 -7.00 -2.02
C GLU A 108 -6.64 -8.51 -1.76
N PRO A 109 -7.64 -9.16 -1.14
CA PRO A 109 -7.64 -10.61 -1.02
C PRO A 109 -7.60 -11.26 -2.42
N GLY A 110 -6.79 -12.31 -2.57
CA GLY A 110 -6.60 -12.98 -3.86
C GLY A 110 -7.93 -13.36 -4.56
N GLY A 111 -8.02 -13.05 -5.85
CA GLY A 111 -9.18 -13.38 -6.70
C GLY A 111 -10.38 -12.42 -6.57
N ASP A 112 -10.27 -11.35 -5.78
CA ASP A 112 -11.35 -10.42 -5.54
C ASP A 112 -11.32 -9.21 -6.48
N MET A 113 -12.07 -9.29 -7.59
CA MET A 113 -12.17 -8.19 -8.55
C MET A 113 -12.81 -6.91 -7.99
N ALA A 114 -13.51 -7.02 -6.85
CA ALA A 114 -14.15 -5.89 -6.18
C ALA A 114 -13.34 -5.39 -4.98
N ALA A 115 -12.07 -5.83 -4.83
CA ALA A 115 -11.14 -5.38 -3.82
C ALA A 115 -10.97 -3.85 -3.75
N CYS A 116 -10.32 -3.38 -2.70
CA CYS A 116 -9.96 -1.98 -2.55
C CYS A 116 -8.99 -1.53 -3.64
N ARG A 117 -9.08 -0.27 -4.01
CA ARG A 117 -8.06 0.37 -4.83
C ARG A 117 -6.88 0.76 -3.94
N TRP A 118 -5.66 0.46 -4.39
CA TRP A 118 -4.42 0.64 -3.63
C TRP A 118 -3.23 0.92 -4.55
N VAL A 119 -2.27 1.71 -4.07
CA VAL A 119 -1.00 1.98 -4.75
C VAL A 119 0.16 1.76 -3.80
N ALA A 120 1.32 1.39 -4.34
CA ALA A 120 2.59 1.33 -3.63
C ALA A 120 3.55 2.37 -4.21
N LEU A 121 4.05 3.25 -3.34
CA LEU A 121 4.95 4.33 -3.69
C LEU A 121 6.33 4.05 -3.13
N ARG A 122 7.35 4.06 -3.98
CA ARG A 122 8.75 4.06 -3.54
C ARG A 122 9.12 5.48 -3.16
N ARG A 123 9.60 5.66 -1.92
CA ARG A 123 10.00 6.97 -1.39
C ARG A 123 11.49 7.05 -1.00
N GLY A 124 12.20 5.95 -1.11
CA GLY A 124 13.59 5.83 -0.68
C GLY A 124 14.12 4.43 -0.95
N GLU A 125 15.43 4.21 -0.89
CA GLU A 125 16.02 2.90 -1.25
C GLU A 125 15.49 1.76 -0.40
N CYS A 126 15.24 2.01 0.89
CA CYS A 126 14.83 1.00 1.85
C CYS A 126 13.34 1.07 2.24
N SER A 127 12.50 1.83 1.55
CA SER A 127 11.12 2.01 1.98
C SER A 127 10.07 2.07 0.86
N VAL A 128 8.87 1.61 1.19
CA VAL A 128 7.68 1.69 0.33
C VAL A 128 6.47 2.10 1.18
N ASP A 129 5.61 2.96 0.64
CA ASP A 129 4.35 3.32 1.26
C ASP A 129 3.19 2.75 0.44
N LEU A 130 2.35 1.95 1.08
CA LEU A 130 1.11 1.46 0.50
C LEU A 130 -0.03 2.40 0.91
N VAL A 131 -0.79 2.91 -0.05
CA VAL A 131 -1.96 3.76 0.18
C VAL A 131 -3.17 3.12 -0.46
N ALA A 132 -4.26 2.98 0.30
CA ALA A 132 -5.51 2.42 -0.19
C ALA A 132 -6.72 3.16 0.37
N ASN A 133 -7.90 2.95 -0.22
CA ASN A 133 -9.16 3.27 0.43
C ASN A 133 -9.81 1.97 0.92
N VAL A 134 -10.27 1.90 2.17
CA VAL A 134 -10.90 0.67 2.72
C VAL A 134 -12.32 0.45 2.25
N ILE A 135 -12.84 1.38 1.46
CA ILE A 135 -14.06 1.15 0.71
C ILE A 135 -13.67 0.44 -0.57
N ARG A 136 -14.17 -0.79 -0.68
CA ARG A 136 -14.04 -1.68 -1.82
C ARG A 136 -14.75 -1.10 -3.04
N GLN A 137 -14.42 -1.61 -4.23
CA GLN A 137 -15.08 -1.19 -5.47
C GLN A 137 -16.60 -1.47 -5.48
N ASP A 138 -17.06 -2.46 -4.73
CA ASP A 138 -18.50 -2.73 -4.50
C ASP A 138 -19.15 -1.81 -3.44
N GLY A 139 -18.40 -0.87 -2.87
CA GLY A 139 -18.86 0.06 -1.84
C GLY A 139 -19.00 -0.54 -0.43
N ARG A 140 -18.61 -1.79 -0.22
CA ARG A 140 -18.51 -2.40 1.13
C ARG A 140 -17.19 -2.02 1.79
N TRP A 141 -17.11 -2.27 3.09
CA TRP A 141 -15.85 -2.16 3.83
C TRP A 141 -14.97 -3.38 3.55
N ALA A 142 -13.68 -3.15 3.41
CA ALA A 142 -12.67 -4.21 3.47
C ALA A 142 -12.66 -4.90 4.83
N ARG A 143 -12.24 -6.17 4.84
CA ARG A 143 -12.10 -6.98 6.06
C ARG A 143 -10.73 -6.75 6.69
N ILE A 144 -10.52 -5.55 7.20
CA ILE A 144 -9.23 -5.08 7.76
C ILE A 144 -9.08 -5.35 9.27
N HIS A 145 -9.71 -6.41 9.78
CA HIS A 145 -9.54 -6.76 11.20
C HIS A 145 -8.09 -7.20 11.44
N GLN A 146 -7.45 -6.66 12.49
CA GLN A 146 -6.06 -6.98 12.82
C GLN A 146 -5.07 -6.75 11.66
N ASP A 147 -5.33 -5.76 10.80
CA ASP A 147 -4.48 -5.43 9.65
C ASP A 147 -3.02 -5.18 10.04
N THR A 148 -2.73 -4.55 11.19
CA THR A 148 -1.36 -4.39 11.70
C THR A 148 -0.66 -5.72 11.95
N PHE A 149 -1.37 -6.69 12.54
CA PHE A 149 -0.81 -8.02 12.79
C PHE A 149 -0.59 -8.77 11.48
N HIS A 150 -1.55 -8.73 10.56
CA HIS A 150 -1.45 -9.41 9.28
C HIS A 150 -0.37 -8.83 8.37
N ALA A 151 -0.21 -7.50 8.35
CA ALA A 151 0.88 -6.85 7.63
C ALA A 151 2.25 -7.27 8.20
N ARG A 152 2.40 -7.27 9.52
CA ARG A 152 3.65 -7.72 10.16
C ARG A 152 3.93 -9.19 9.88
N SER A 153 2.91 -10.05 9.97
CA SER A 153 3.06 -11.46 9.64
C SER A 153 3.47 -11.69 8.19
N ALA A 154 2.99 -10.89 7.24
CA ALA A 154 3.42 -10.94 5.84
C ALA A 154 4.89 -10.52 5.69
N CYS A 155 5.29 -9.42 6.33
CA CYS A 155 6.68 -8.99 6.41
C CYS A 155 7.62 -10.06 6.99
N ASP A 156 7.23 -10.69 8.09
CA ASP A 156 8.01 -11.73 8.77
C ASP A 156 8.14 -12.99 7.89
N HIS A 157 7.05 -13.39 7.23
CA HIS A 157 7.07 -14.49 6.27
C HIS A 157 8.04 -14.22 5.12
N TYR A 158 7.95 -13.01 4.54
CA TYR A 158 8.81 -12.61 3.43
C TYR A 158 10.30 -12.55 3.84
N ALA A 159 10.61 -12.02 5.03
CA ALA A 159 11.96 -12.04 5.58
C ALA A 159 12.51 -13.47 5.77
N GLY A 160 11.65 -14.40 6.21
CA GLY A 160 11.98 -15.82 6.30
C GLY A 160 12.33 -16.42 4.93
N ALA A 161 11.50 -16.15 3.90
CA ALA A 161 11.73 -16.62 2.54
C ALA A 161 13.04 -16.07 1.95
N LEU A 162 13.33 -14.77 2.14
CA LEU A 162 14.60 -14.16 1.74
C LEU A 162 15.80 -14.81 2.42
N THR A 163 15.66 -15.25 3.68
CA THR A 163 16.74 -15.95 4.42
C THR A 163 17.03 -17.30 3.78
N VAL A 164 15.99 -18.07 3.45
CA VAL A 164 16.13 -19.41 2.83
C VAL A 164 16.78 -19.32 1.46
N GLN A 165 16.40 -18.34 0.63
CA GLN A 165 16.99 -18.11 -0.70
C GLN A 165 18.49 -17.80 -0.64
N LEU A 166 19.01 -17.29 0.48
CA LEU A 166 20.43 -16.99 0.67
C LEU A 166 21.24 -18.18 1.21
N ALA A 167 20.56 -19.18 1.79
CA ALA A 167 21.20 -20.37 2.35
C ALA A 167 21.33 -21.52 1.33
N ALA A 168 20.71 -21.37 0.15
CA ALA A 168 20.79 -22.29 -0.98
C ALA A 168 21.83 -21.81 -2.01
#